data_AF-M1XL58-F1
#
_entry.id   AF-M1XL58-F1
#
_cell.length_a   1.000
_cell.length_b   1.000
_cell.length_c   1.000
_cell.angle_alpha   90.00
_cell.angle_beta   90.00
_cell.angle_gamma   90.00
#
_symmetry.space_group_name_H-M   'P 1'
#
loop_
_entity.id
_entity.type
_entity.pdbx_description
1 polymer ?
#
loop_
_entity_poly.entity_id
_entity_poly.type
_entity_poly.pdbx_seq_one_letter_code
_entity_poly.pdbx_strand_id
1 'polypeptide(L)'
;MYSVVGCRECHALWIVEGRPETTQCPRCRRRHQFSKLRAFAETDAADDAARVRSSMLAERADDGEFVDPEAIDIDGVGMDDVEYLSASGLDPEAVSAAGERAERGTRSSQSRKQTVLDGLAELDAPTEADVVEYANAAGVPESAVERILEKLRRAGEVTRTDGVYRRL
;
A
#
# COMPACT_ATOMS: atom_id res chain seq x y z
N MET A 1 -14.77 -30.71 -19.60
CA MET A 1 -15.44 -29.84 -20.59
C MET A 1 -15.76 -28.51 -19.94
N TYR A 2 -15.31 -27.43 -20.57
CA TYR A 2 -15.35 -26.06 -20.09
C TYR A 2 -15.91 -25.16 -21.18
N SER A 3 -16.91 -24.35 -20.85
CA SER A 3 -17.55 -23.42 -21.78
C SER A 3 -17.21 -21.98 -21.41
N VAL A 4 -16.71 -21.20 -22.37
CA VAL A 4 -16.56 -19.75 -22.23
C VAL A 4 -17.89 -19.10 -22.55
N VAL A 5 -18.50 -18.43 -21.58
CA VAL A 5 -19.84 -17.83 -21.70
C VAL A 5 -19.78 -16.34 -21.37
N GLY A 6 -20.84 -15.60 -21.72
CA GLY A 6 -20.91 -14.16 -21.44
C GLY A 6 -22.27 -13.68 -20.94
N CYS A 7 -22.22 -12.61 -20.15
CA CYS A 7 -23.39 -12.00 -19.54
C CYS A 7 -24.10 -11.14 -20.59
N ARG A 8 -25.41 -11.33 -20.75
CA ARG A 8 -26.23 -10.50 -21.65
C ARG A 8 -26.44 -9.06 -21.14
N GLU A 9 -26.25 -8.83 -19.84
CA GLU A 9 -26.49 -7.53 -19.19
C GLU A 9 -25.25 -6.65 -19.15
N CYS A 10 -24.09 -7.22 -18.78
CA CYS A 10 -22.86 -6.45 -18.56
C CYS A 10 -21.68 -6.91 -19.42
N HIS A 11 -21.92 -7.83 -20.37
CA HIS A 11 -20.94 -8.34 -21.34
C HIS A 11 -19.70 -9.03 -20.73
N ALA A 12 -19.69 -9.26 -19.41
CA ALA A 12 -18.62 -9.98 -18.74
C ALA A 12 -18.48 -11.42 -19.25
N LEU A 13 -17.26 -11.87 -19.48
CA LEU A 13 -16.92 -13.23 -19.91
C LEU A 13 -16.38 -14.05 -18.74
N TRP A 14 -16.82 -15.31 -18.61
CA TRP A 14 -16.31 -16.27 -17.61
C TRP A 14 -16.37 -17.71 -18.13
N ILE A 15 -15.78 -18.63 -17.37
CA ILE A 15 -15.68 -20.04 -17.71
C ILE A 15 -16.61 -20.83 -16.80
N VAL A 16 -17.37 -21.76 -17.39
CA VAL A 16 -18.24 -22.70 -16.67
C VAL A 16 -17.70 -24.10 -16.87
N GLU A 17 -17.50 -24.82 -15.78
CA GLU A 17 -17.15 -26.24 -15.80
C GLU A 17 -18.40 -27.11 -15.93
N GLY A 18 -18.37 -28.09 -16.84
CA GLY A 18 -19.48 -28.99 -17.08
C GLY A 18 -20.71 -28.26 -17.63
N ARG A 19 -21.90 -28.72 -17.24
CA ARG A 19 -23.19 -28.19 -17.71
C ARG A 19 -24.17 -28.03 -16.54
N PRO A 20 -23.89 -27.11 -15.59
CA PRO A 20 -24.79 -26.88 -14.46
C PRO A 20 -26.11 -26.29 -14.96
N GLU A 21 -27.19 -26.38 -14.16
CA GLU A 21 -28.48 -25.77 -14.53
C GLU A 21 -28.40 -24.24 -14.55
N THR A 22 -27.62 -23.67 -13.61
CA THR A 22 -27.43 -22.22 -13.48
C THR A 22 -25.98 -21.86 -13.20
N THR A 23 -25.62 -20.64 -13.57
CA THR A 23 -24.32 -20.02 -13.29
C THR A 23 -24.52 -18.55 -12.93
N GLN A 24 -23.56 -17.94 -12.24
CA GLN A 24 -23.62 -16.54 -11.84
C GLN A 24 -22.58 -15.72 -12.62
N CYS A 25 -22.97 -14.54 -13.08
CA CYS A 25 -22.04 -13.58 -13.66
C CYS A 25 -21.10 -13.04 -12.57
N PRO A 26 -19.76 -13.09 -12.73
CA PRO A 26 -18.82 -12.64 -11.70
C PRO A 26 -18.81 -11.12 -11.51
N ARG A 27 -19.29 -10.34 -12.49
CA ARG A 27 -19.33 -8.88 -12.43
C ARG A 27 -20.61 -8.35 -11.80
N CYS A 28 -21.77 -8.64 -12.39
CA CYS A 28 -23.06 -8.12 -11.91
C CYS A 28 -23.82 -9.06 -10.95
N ARG A 29 -23.27 -10.25 -10.65
CA ARG A 29 -23.85 -11.27 -9.76
C ARG A 29 -25.23 -11.79 -10.17
N ARG A 30 -25.72 -11.45 -11.37
CA ARG A 30 -26.98 -11.98 -11.91
C ARG A 30 -26.84 -13.48 -12.14
N ARG A 31 -27.85 -14.25 -11.72
CA ARG A 31 -27.96 -15.68 -12.00
C ARG A 31 -28.56 -15.90 -13.38
N HIS A 32 -27.94 -16.78 -14.16
CA HIS A 32 -28.35 -17.14 -15.52
C HIS A 32 -28.60 -18.65 -15.61
N GLN A 33 -29.61 -19.05 -16.38
CA GLN A 33 -29.77 -20.45 -16.80
C GLN A 33 -28.70 -20.78 -17.83
N PHE A 34 -27.90 -21.80 -17.58
CA PHE A 34 -26.76 -22.15 -18.45
C PHE A 34 -27.21 -22.47 -19.87
N SER A 35 -28.32 -23.20 -20.01
CA SER A 35 -28.93 -23.55 -21.31
C SER A 35 -29.34 -22.35 -22.16
N LYS A 36 -29.50 -21.16 -21.55
CA LYS A 36 -29.82 -19.92 -22.26
C LYS A 36 -28.59 -19.06 -22.54
N LEU A 37 -27.43 -19.39 -21.98
CA LEU A 37 -26.21 -18.64 -22.25
C LEU A 37 -25.65 -19.05 -23.61
N ARG A 38 -25.09 -18.08 -24.33
CA ARG A 38 -24.31 -18.36 -25.52
C ARG A 38 -22.93 -18.82 -25.07
N ALA A 39 -22.55 -20.03 -25.46
CA ALA A 39 -21.15 -20.47 -25.40
C ALA A 39 -20.40 -19.85 -26.58
N PHE A 40 -19.31 -19.14 -26.28
CA PHE A 40 -18.40 -18.59 -27.28
C PHE A 40 -17.36 -19.62 -27.71
N ALA A 41 -16.97 -20.50 -26.79
CA ALA A 41 -16.12 -21.65 -27.06
C ALA A 41 -16.40 -22.76 -26.05
N GLU A 42 -16.16 -23.99 -26.46
CA GLU A 42 -16.19 -25.18 -25.61
C GLU A 42 -14.86 -25.92 -25.78
N THR A 43 -14.27 -26.34 -24.67
CA THR A 43 -12.94 -26.95 -24.62
C THR A 43 -12.93 -28.10 -23.62
N ASP A 44 -11.99 -29.02 -23.77
CA ASP A 44 -11.88 -30.16 -22.84
C ASP A 44 -11.00 -29.84 -21.61
N ALA A 45 -10.10 -28.86 -21.72
CA ALA A 45 -9.18 -28.43 -20.66
C ALA A 45 -9.45 -27.00 -20.16
N ALA A 46 -9.31 -26.78 -18.85
CA ALA A 46 -9.53 -25.48 -18.23
C ALA A 46 -8.58 -24.40 -18.77
N ASP A 47 -7.32 -24.77 -19.03
CA ASP A 47 -6.30 -23.86 -19.57
C ASP A 47 -6.65 -23.37 -20.98
N ASP A 48 -7.31 -24.19 -21.79
CA ASP A 48 -7.74 -23.84 -23.14
C ASP A 48 -8.87 -22.82 -23.08
N ALA A 49 -9.85 -23.03 -22.20
CA ALA A 49 -10.91 -22.05 -21.94
C ALA A 49 -10.35 -20.73 -21.40
N ALA A 50 -9.32 -20.78 -20.54
CA ALA A 50 -8.64 -19.59 -20.03
C ALA A 50 -7.95 -18.82 -21.16
N ARG A 51 -7.22 -19.50 -22.05
CA ARG A 51 -6.58 -18.88 -23.21
C ARG A 51 -7.59 -18.22 -24.15
N VAL A 52 -8.69 -18.90 -24.47
CA VAL A 52 -9.75 -18.32 -25.32
C VAL A 52 -10.36 -17.08 -24.66
N ARG A 53 -10.72 -17.15 -23.38
CA ARG A 53 -11.28 -16.01 -22.64
C ARG A 53 -10.30 -14.82 -22.66
N SER A 54 -9.01 -15.05 -22.45
CA SER A 54 -7.99 -14.00 -22.47
C SER A 54 -7.87 -13.36 -23.85
N SER A 55 -7.87 -14.15 -24.93
CA SER A 55 -7.86 -13.63 -26.30
C SER A 55 -9.04 -12.70 -26.56
N MET A 56 -10.26 -13.11 -26.20
CA MET A 56 -11.46 -12.30 -26.40
C MET A 56 -11.46 -11.01 -25.56
N LEU A 57 -10.84 -11.03 -24.38
CA LEU A 57 -10.67 -9.84 -23.55
C LEU A 57 -9.64 -8.88 -24.14
N ALA A 58 -8.55 -9.42 -24.71
CA ALA A 58 -7.53 -8.63 -25.38
C ALA A 58 -8.09 -7.94 -26.64
N GLU A 59 -8.81 -8.66 -27.49
CA GLU A 59 -9.50 -8.08 -28.66
C GLU A 59 -10.45 -6.94 -28.26
N ARG A 60 -11.23 -7.13 -27.19
CA ARG A 60 -12.12 -6.07 -26.67
C ARG A 60 -11.36 -4.87 -26.08
N ALA A 61 -10.17 -5.09 -25.53
CA ALA A 61 -9.35 -4.01 -24.98
C ALA A 61 -8.69 -3.20 -26.10
N ASP A 62 -8.29 -3.84 -27.20
CA ASP A 62 -7.73 -3.21 -28.39
C ASP A 62 -8.78 -2.36 -29.15
N ASP A 63 -10.06 -2.75 -29.06
CA ASP A 63 -11.21 -1.94 -29.51
C ASP A 63 -11.51 -0.74 -28.59
N GLY A 64 -10.89 -0.66 -27.41
CA GLY A 64 -11.01 0.45 -26.48
C GLY A 64 -9.97 1.52 -26.76
N GLU A 65 -10.37 2.80 -26.70
CA GLU A 65 -9.39 3.89 -26.66
C GLU A 65 -8.55 3.73 -25.39
N PHE A 66 -7.22 3.62 -25.54
CA PHE A 66 -6.31 3.65 -24.41
C PHE A 66 -6.44 5.04 -23.77
N VAL A 67 -7.12 5.10 -22.64
CA VAL A 67 -7.15 6.31 -21.82
C VAL A 67 -5.81 6.41 -21.13
N ASP A 68 -5.10 7.50 -21.39
CA ASP A 68 -3.87 7.83 -20.68
C ASP A 68 -4.15 7.84 -19.16
N PRO A 69 -3.45 7.04 -18.34
CA PRO A 69 -3.60 7.08 -16.89
C PRO A 69 -3.43 8.48 -16.29
N GLU A 70 -2.61 9.35 -16.92
CA GLU A 70 -2.45 10.75 -16.49
C GLU A 70 -3.69 11.62 -16.76
N ALA A 71 -4.55 11.22 -17.70
CA ALA A 71 -5.81 11.91 -17.99
C ALA A 71 -6.95 11.50 -17.05
N ILE A 72 -6.73 10.51 -16.18
CA ILE A 72 -7.71 10.07 -15.18
C ILE A 72 -7.47 10.88 -13.90
N ASP A 73 -8.41 11.77 -13.56
CA ASP A 73 -8.44 12.43 -12.26
C ASP A 73 -8.78 11.41 -11.16
N ILE A 74 -7.76 10.75 -10.62
CA ILE A 74 -7.90 9.77 -9.53
C ILE A 74 -8.31 10.42 -8.21
N ASP A 75 -7.97 11.69 -8.00
CA ASP A 75 -8.23 12.41 -6.76
C ASP A 75 -9.71 12.82 -6.66
N GLY A 76 -10.39 12.99 -7.80
CA GLY A 76 -11.83 13.24 -7.88
C GLY A 76 -12.72 11.99 -7.89
N VAL A 77 -12.16 10.78 -7.86
CA VAL A 77 -12.94 9.53 -7.94
C VAL A 77 -13.10 8.89 -6.56
N GLY A 78 -14.34 8.87 -6.08
CA GLY A 78 -14.69 8.22 -4.81
C GLY A 78 -15.37 9.20 -3.87
N MET A 79 -15.43 8.83 -2.60
CA MET A 79 -15.79 9.76 -1.54
C MET A 79 -14.51 10.46 -1.11
N ASP A 80 -14.55 11.78 -0.96
CA ASP A 80 -13.44 12.50 -0.35
C ASP A 80 -13.28 12.12 1.14
N ASP A 81 -12.14 12.47 1.74
CA ASP A 81 -11.83 12.13 3.13
C ASP A 81 -12.89 12.67 4.11
N VAL A 82 -13.48 13.84 3.83
CA VAL A 82 -14.49 14.48 4.69
C VAL A 82 -15.80 13.71 4.62
N GLU A 83 -16.25 13.37 3.41
CA GLU A 83 -17.43 12.56 3.14
C GLU A 83 -17.29 11.16 3.74
N TYR A 84 -16.13 10.52 3.56
CA TYR A 84 -15.86 9.18 4.10
C TYR A 84 -15.89 9.16 5.63
N LEU A 85 -15.20 10.10 6.28
CA LEU A 85 -15.15 10.19 7.74
C LEU A 85 -16.54 10.49 8.31
N SER A 86 -17.27 11.42 7.71
CA SER A 86 -18.64 11.76 8.12
C SER A 86 -19.59 10.58 7.98
N ALA A 87 -19.54 9.86 6.85
CA ALA A 87 -20.34 8.65 6.64
C ALA A 87 -19.98 7.51 7.60
N SER A 88 -18.73 7.49 8.07
CA SER A 88 -18.24 6.55 9.09
C SER A 88 -18.58 6.97 10.53
N GLY A 89 -19.29 8.10 10.71
CA GLY A 89 -19.66 8.63 12.02
C GLY A 89 -18.50 9.30 12.77
N LEU A 90 -17.43 9.68 12.05
CA LEU A 90 -16.28 10.41 12.57
C LEU A 90 -16.39 11.88 12.20
N ASP A 91 -15.91 12.75 13.09
CA ASP A 91 -15.81 14.19 12.87
C ASP A 91 -14.51 14.48 12.09
N PRO A 92 -14.58 14.91 10.81
CA PRO A 92 -13.41 15.12 9.96
C PRO A 92 -12.44 16.17 10.52
N GLU A 93 -12.97 17.27 11.06
CA GLU A 93 -12.20 18.34 11.67
C GLU A 93 -11.47 17.86 12.93
N ALA A 94 -12.13 17.06 13.76
CA ALA A 94 -11.51 16.47 14.95
C ALA A 94 -10.38 15.49 14.58
N VAL A 95 -10.57 14.69 13.53
CA VAL A 95 -9.55 13.76 13.00
C VAL A 95 -8.36 14.53 12.44
N SER A 96 -8.60 15.54 11.61
CA SER A 96 -7.54 16.40 11.06
C SER A 96 -6.74 17.08 12.17
N ALA A 97 -7.42 17.70 13.14
CA ALA A 97 -6.78 18.33 14.29
C ALA A 97 -6.00 17.34 15.18
N ALA A 98 -6.42 16.07 15.24
CA ALA A 98 -5.68 15.01 15.93
C ALA A 98 -4.41 14.62 15.15
N GLY A 99 -4.49 14.49 13.82
CA GLY A 99 -3.34 14.24 12.95
C GLY A 99 -2.30 15.35 13.07
N GLU A 100 -2.72 16.61 12.96
CA GLU A 100 -1.81 17.74 13.14
C GLU A 100 -1.19 17.79 14.54
N ARG A 101 -1.93 17.43 15.60
CA ARG A 101 -1.37 17.34 16.97
C ARG A 101 -0.36 16.21 17.09
N ALA A 102 -0.57 15.08 16.43
CA ALA A 102 0.41 13.98 16.40
C ALA A 102 1.69 14.41 15.67
N GLU A 103 1.58 15.08 14.53
CA GLU A 103 2.73 15.62 13.79
C GLU A 103 3.47 16.72 14.57
N ARG A 104 2.73 17.58 15.27
CA ARG A 104 3.32 18.61 16.16
C ARG A 104 3.92 17.98 17.42
N GLY A 105 3.38 16.88 17.91
CA GLY A 105 3.93 16.08 19.00
C GLY A 105 5.27 15.42 18.64
N THR A 106 5.50 15.13 17.36
CA THR A 106 6.80 14.70 16.83
C THR A 106 7.80 15.86 16.71
N ARG A 107 7.32 17.11 16.60
CA ARG A 107 8.15 18.31 16.42
C ARG A 107 8.49 19.09 17.70
N SER A 108 7.78 18.90 18.82
CA SER A 108 8.00 19.71 20.05
C SER A 108 8.90 19.06 21.12
N SER A 109 9.41 17.86 20.88
CA SER A 109 10.65 17.40 21.48
C SER A 109 11.27 16.42 20.51
N GLN A 110 12.34 16.78 19.81
CA GLN A 110 13.24 15.74 19.30
C GLN A 110 13.55 14.85 20.50
N SER A 111 13.12 13.59 20.46
CA SER A 111 13.36 12.69 21.58
C SER A 111 14.87 12.65 21.80
N ARG A 112 15.33 12.51 23.06
CA ARG A 112 16.78 12.41 23.33
C ARG A 112 17.47 11.37 22.43
N LYS A 113 16.73 10.31 22.04
CA LYS A 113 17.17 9.34 21.04
C LYS A 113 17.35 9.98 19.66
N GLN A 114 16.36 10.73 19.17
CA GLN A 114 16.44 11.41 17.87
C GLN A 114 17.62 12.40 17.81
N THR A 115 17.87 13.19 18.84
CA THR A 115 19.02 14.10 18.87
C THR A 115 20.36 13.36 18.77
N VAL A 116 20.51 12.23 19.47
CA VAL A 116 21.70 11.36 19.35
C VAL A 116 21.79 10.76 17.95
N LEU A 117 20.64 10.41 17.37
CA LEU A 117 20.55 9.89 16.02
C LEU A 117 20.93 10.95 14.97
N ASP A 118 20.55 12.21 15.15
CA ASP A 118 20.89 13.30 14.24
C ASP A 118 22.39 13.59 14.30
N GLY A 119 22.98 13.64 15.51
CA GLY A 119 24.43 13.77 15.67
C GLY A 119 25.24 12.65 15.00
N LEU A 120 24.75 11.41 15.04
CA LEU A 120 25.38 10.28 14.33
C LEU A 120 25.26 10.35 12.80
N ALA A 121 24.33 11.13 12.26
CA ALA A 121 24.11 11.30 10.83
C ALA A 121 24.83 12.53 10.27
N GLU A 122 24.91 13.61 11.05
CA GLU A 122 25.45 14.90 10.63
C GLU A 122 26.96 15.01 10.83
N LEU A 123 27.52 14.33 11.83
CA LEU A 123 28.95 14.35 12.12
C LEU A 123 29.69 13.31 11.26
N ASP A 124 30.83 13.71 10.70
CA ASP A 124 31.72 12.80 9.97
C ASP A 124 32.59 12.00 10.94
N ALA A 125 32.44 10.66 10.92
CA ALA A 125 33.19 9.75 11.79
C ALA A 125 33.12 10.13 13.29
N PRO A 126 31.92 10.22 13.88
CA PRO A 126 31.75 10.76 15.23
C PRO A 126 32.28 9.83 16.31
N THR A 127 33.06 10.37 17.24
CA THR A 127 33.37 9.72 18.52
C THR A 127 32.25 9.92 19.52
N GLU A 128 32.32 9.22 20.65
CA GLU A 128 31.37 9.40 21.76
C GLU A 128 31.33 10.84 22.25
N ALA A 129 32.50 11.47 22.36
CA ALA A 129 32.62 12.85 22.81
C ALA A 129 31.94 13.83 21.86
N ASP A 130 32.08 13.62 20.54
CA ASP A 130 31.46 14.49 19.52
C ASP A 130 29.93 14.40 19.57
N VAL A 131 29.38 13.19 19.76
CA VAL A 131 27.92 13.00 19.91
C VAL A 131 27.41 13.58 21.22
N VAL A 132 28.18 13.47 22.30
CA VAL A 132 27.86 14.07 23.60
C VAL A 132 27.85 15.59 23.50
N GLU A 133 28.83 16.20 22.84
CA GLU A 133 28.90 17.65 22.61
C GLU A 133 27.68 18.13 21.80
N TYR A 134 27.39 17.45 20.68
CA TYR A 134 26.24 17.75 19.83
C TYR A 134 24.92 17.67 20.61
N ALA A 135 24.72 16.59 21.36
CA ALA A 135 23.47 16.36 22.08
C ALA A 135 23.34 17.26 23.33
N ASN A 136 24.45 17.61 23.99
CA ASN A 136 24.46 18.58 25.09
C ASN A 136 24.06 19.98 24.60
N ALA A 137 24.47 20.40 23.40
CA ALA A 137 24.04 21.66 22.79
C ALA A 137 22.52 21.73 22.60
N ALA A 138 21.87 20.57 22.41
CA ALA A 138 20.42 20.41 22.33
C ALA A 138 19.75 20.07 23.69
N GLY A 139 20.49 20.13 24.81
CA GLY A 139 19.97 19.91 26.17
C GLY A 139 19.82 18.45 26.60
N VAL A 140 20.46 17.51 25.89
CA VAL A 140 20.50 16.09 26.27
C VAL A 140 21.72 15.83 27.16
N PRO A 141 21.56 15.38 28.41
CA PRO A 141 22.70 15.14 29.29
C PRO A 141 23.53 13.95 28.81
N GLU A 142 24.85 14.04 28.99
CA GLU A 142 25.84 13.00 28.65
C GLU A 142 25.40 11.58 29.07
N SER A 143 25.01 11.39 30.34
CA SER A 143 24.52 10.08 30.83
C SER A 143 23.29 9.53 30.10
N ALA A 144 22.51 10.36 29.40
CA ALA A 144 21.45 9.90 28.51
C ALA A 144 22.00 9.47 27.15
N VAL A 145 22.98 10.20 26.60
CA VAL A 145 23.66 9.90 25.34
C VAL A 145 24.36 8.55 25.42
N GLU A 146 25.18 8.32 26.44
CA GLU A 146 25.90 7.06 26.67
C GLU A 146 24.94 5.86 26.72
N ARG A 147 23.84 5.98 27.46
CA ARG A 147 22.81 4.94 27.57
C ARG A 147 22.11 4.67 26.23
N ILE A 148 21.92 5.69 25.41
CA ILE A 148 21.30 5.55 24.09
C ILE A 148 22.28 4.86 23.13
N LEU A 149 23.54 5.29 23.09
CA LEU A 149 24.57 4.68 22.24
C LEU A 149 24.77 3.20 22.59
N GLU A 150 24.82 2.85 23.88
CA GLU A 150 24.92 1.45 24.30
C GLU A 150 23.70 0.62 23.90
N LYS A 151 22.49 1.20 23.96
CA LYS A 151 21.28 0.51 23.47
C LYS A 151 21.31 0.28 21.96
N LEU A 152 21.69 1.30 21.19
CA LEU A 152 21.81 1.20 19.74
C LEU A 152 22.85 0.15 19.33
N ARG A 153 23.97 0.08 20.06
CA ARG A 153 25.01 -0.94 19.85
C ARG A 153 24.49 -2.34 20.14
N ARG A 154 23.77 -2.53 21.24
CA ARG A 154 23.14 -3.83 21.59
C ARG A 154 22.08 -4.27 20.57
N ALA A 155 21.37 -3.31 19.97
CA ALA A 155 20.39 -3.56 18.94
C ALA A 155 21.02 -3.83 17.56
N GLY A 156 22.32 -3.56 17.38
CA GLY A 156 22.98 -3.65 16.09
C GLY A 156 22.63 -2.51 15.12
N GLU A 157 22.13 -1.38 15.63
CA GLU A 157 21.83 -0.18 14.82
C GLU A 157 23.10 0.67 14.56
N VAL A 158 24.11 0.52 15.43
CA VAL A 158 25.42 1.18 15.29
C VAL A 158 26.56 0.23 15.63
N THR A 159 27.70 0.42 14.97
CA THR A 159 28.98 -0.20 15.31
C THR A 159 29.96 0.84 15.82
N ARG A 160 30.93 0.41 16.63
CA ARG A 160 32.04 1.22 17.10
C ARG A 160 33.35 0.57 16.67
N THR A 161 34.13 1.27 15.87
CA THR A 161 35.46 0.84 15.40
C THR A 161 36.45 1.95 15.70
N ASP A 162 37.55 1.64 16.38
CA ASP A 162 38.60 2.61 16.75
C ASP A 162 38.08 3.87 17.48
N GLY A 163 37.00 3.73 18.25
CA GLY A 163 36.40 4.84 19.00
C GLY A 163 35.37 5.66 18.21
N VAL A 164 35.21 5.40 16.93
CA VAL A 164 34.25 6.06 16.03
C VAL A 164 32.99 5.23 15.88
N TYR A 165 31.83 5.89 15.94
CA TYR A 165 30.52 5.29 15.69
C TYR A 165 30.16 5.35 14.20
N ARG A 166 29.57 4.26 13.71
CA ARG A 166 29.00 4.16 12.37
C ARG A 166 27.65 3.49 12.43
N ARG A 167 26.67 4.05 11.73
CA ARG A 167 25.38 3.37 11.52
C ARG A 167 25.51 2.20 10.56
N LEU A 168 24.71 1.17 10.82
CA LEU A 168 24.51 0.02 9.94
C LEU A 168 23.30 0.23 9.03
#